data_AF-Q24NM6-F1
#
_entry.id   AF-Q24NM6-F1
#
_cell.length_a   1.000
_cell.length_b   1.000
_cell.length_c   1.000
_cell.angle_alpha   90.00
_cell.angle_beta   90.00
_cell.angle_gamma   90.00
#
_symmetry.space_group_name_H-M   'P 1'
#
loop_
_entity.id
_entity.type
_entity.pdbx_description
1 polymer ?
#
loop_
_entity_poly.entity_id
_entity_poly.type
_entity_poly.pdbx_seq_one_letter_code
_entity_poly.pdbx_strand_id
1 'polypeptide(L)'
;MRNGGQLTSQEFEEIKMLACKAIRASNKKSAEPFIKRLDFMQKTLDIEPYKRNVLAELVSYVSAASGRVSDKEHWIGAVNQSLFKLEPSSEDIGEMI
;
A
#
# COMPACT_ATOMS: atom_id res chain seq x y z
N MET A 1 -9.19 22.24 -7.22
CA MET A 1 -8.71 20.89 -6.88
C MET A 1 -8.82 20.75 -5.37
N ARG A 2 -9.49 19.71 -4.84
CA ARG A 2 -9.37 19.41 -3.40
C ARG A 2 -7.94 18.94 -3.17
N ASN A 3 -7.22 19.61 -2.30
CA ASN A 3 -5.97 19.07 -1.77
C ASN A 3 -6.39 17.93 -0.83
N GLY A 4 -6.33 16.69 -1.31
CA GLY A 4 -6.60 15.51 -0.47
C GLY A 4 -5.66 15.47 0.73
N GLY A 5 -6.06 14.80 1.79
CA GLY A 5 -5.31 14.74 3.05
C GLY A 5 -4.09 13.83 2.99
N GLN A 6 -3.35 13.76 4.10
CA GLN A 6 -2.44 12.65 4.36
C GLN A 6 -3.24 11.37 4.66
N LEU A 7 -2.58 10.21 4.55
CA LEU A 7 -3.15 8.98 5.10
C LEU A 7 -3.23 9.09 6.62
N THR A 8 -4.33 8.65 7.20
CA THR A 8 -4.38 8.39 8.64
C THR A 8 -3.48 7.20 8.98
N SER A 9 -3.03 7.12 10.24
CA SER A 9 -2.27 5.96 10.74
C SER A 9 -3.01 4.63 10.53
N GLN A 10 -4.34 4.64 10.67
CA GLN A 10 -5.16 3.46 10.46
C GLN A 10 -5.20 3.02 8.99
N GLU A 11 -5.38 3.95 8.06
CA GLU A 11 -5.37 3.64 6.62
C GLU A 11 -3.99 3.15 6.17
N PHE A 12 -2.92 3.77 6.67
CA PHE A 12 -1.55 3.33 6.40
C PHE A 12 -1.30 1.90 6.89
N GLU A 13 -1.65 1.59 8.13
CA GLU A 13 -1.48 0.25 8.68
C GLU A 13 -2.35 -0.81 7.95
N GLU A 14 -3.56 -0.44 7.51
CA GLU A 14 -4.37 -1.32 6.65
C GLU A 14 -3.66 -1.61 5.31
N ILE A 15 -3.15 -0.57 4.63
CA ILE A 15 -2.42 -0.70 3.36
C ILE A 15 -1.19 -1.61 3.54
N LYS A 16 -0.39 -1.36 4.58
CA LYS A 16 0.82 -2.12 4.91
C LYS A 16 0.50 -3.59 5.20
N MET A 17 -0.56 -3.86 5.97
CA MET A 17 -1.00 -5.22 6.27
C MET A 17 -1.44 -5.96 5.00
N LEU A 18 -2.23 -5.32 4.14
CA LEU A 18 -2.72 -5.91 2.89
C LEU A 18 -1.58 -6.22 1.92
N ALA A 19 -0.63 -5.28 1.76
CA ALA A 19 0.56 -5.48 0.94
C ALA A 19 1.39 -6.67 1.43
N CYS A 20 1.65 -6.74 2.74
CA CYS A 20 2.37 -7.87 3.35
C CYS A 20 1.67 -9.21 3.11
N LYS A 21 0.34 -9.27 3.29
CA LYS A 21 -0.46 -10.49 3.07
C LYS A 21 -0.42 -10.94 1.61
N ALA A 22 -0.55 -10.00 0.67
CA ALA A 22 -0.51 -10.29 -0.76
C ALA A 22 0.86 -10.83 -1.23
N ILE A 23 1.96 -10.25 -0.75
CA ILE A 23 3.32 -10.72 -1.10
C ILE A 23 3.61 -12.11 -0.54
N ARG A 24 3.17 -12.36 0.71
CA ARG A 24 3.37 -13.65 1.39
C ARG A 24 2.43 -14.75 0.88
N ALA A 25 1.44 -14.40 0.06
CA ALA A 25 0.51 -15.36 -0.51
C ALA A 25 1.26 -16.42 -1.35
N SER A 26 0.88 -17.68 -1.17
CA SER A 26 1.50 -18.81 -1.85
C SER A 26 1.17 -18.89 -3.35
N ASN A 27 0.12 -18.19 -3.79
CA ASN A 27 -0.34 -18.14 -5.17
C ASN A 27 -1.17 -16.86 -5.43
N LYS A 28 -1.41 -16.55 -6.71
CA LYS A 28 -2.16 -15.34 -7.11
C LYS A 28 -3.60 -15.34 -6.61
N LYS A 29 -4.25 -16.51 -6.56
CA LYS A 29 -5.65 -16.64 -6.11
C LYS A 29 -5.79 -16.29 -4.61
N SER A 30 -4.82 -16.66 -3.78
CA SER A 30 -4.83 -16.28 -2.35
C SER A 30 -4.41 -14.83 -2.11
N ALA A 31 -3.67 -14.20 -3.04
CA ALA A 31 -3.33 -12.77 -2.97
C ALA A 31 -4.48 -11.85 -3.40
N GLU A 32 -5.35 -12.35 -4.29
CA GLU A 32 -6.39 -11.57 -4.98
C GLU A 32 -7.30 -10.74 -4.06
N PRO A 33 -7.81 -11.26 -2.91
CA PRO A 33 -8.66 -10.46 -2.04
C PRO A 33 -7.94 -9.22 -1.47
N PHE A 34 -6.64 -9.35 -1.17
CA PHE A 34 -5.84 -8.26 -0.64
C PHE A 34 -5.54 -7.20 -1.70
N ILE A 35 -5.21 -7.64 -2.92
CA ILE A 35 -4.97 -6.75 -4.07
C ILE A 35 -6.25 -5.97 -4.41
N LYS A 36 -7.41 -6.64 -4.45
CA LYS A 36 -8.71 -5.98 -4.70
C LYS A 36 -9.03 -4.93 -3.65
N ARG A 37 -8.72 -5.20 -2.37
CA ARG A 37 -8.91 -4.21 -1.31
C ARG A 37 -7.98 -3.01 -1.46
N LEU A 38 -6.71 -3.22 -1.81
CA LEU A 38 -5.78 -2.13 -2.08
C LEU A 38 -6.21 -1.27 -3.28
N ASP A 39 -6.66 -1.90 -4.37
CA ASP A 39 -7.20 -1.21 -5.56
C ASP A 39 -8.47 -0.41 -5.24
N PHE A 40 -9.34 -0.94 -4.38
CA PHE A 40 -10.49 -0.19 -3.87
C PHE A 40 -10.05 1.05 -3.08
N MET A 41 -9.13 0.90 -2.12
CA MET A 41 -8.61 2.02 -1.31
C MET A 41 -7.96 3.09 -2.20
N GLN A 42 -7.15 2.69 -3.18
CA GLN A 42 -6.54 3.60 -4.15
C GLN A 42 -7.56 4.49 -4.87
N LYS A 43 -8.75 3.96 -5.16
CA LYS A 43 -9.81 4.67 -5.87
C LYS A 43 -10.64 5.56 -4.94
N THR A 44 -10.85 5.15 -3.69
CA THR A 44 -11.81 5.79 -2.79
C THR A 44 -11.20 6.73 -1.76
N LEU A 45 -9.93 6.57 -1.39
CA LEU A 45 -9.29 7.43 -0.39
C LEU A 45 -9.16 8.86 -0.91
N ASP A 46 -9.47 9.84 -0.06
CA ASP A 46 -9.31 11.27 -0.36
C ASP A 46 -7.93 11.77 0.10
N ILE A 47 -6.90 11.27 -0.59
CA ILE A 47 -5.49 11.58 -0.30
C ILE A 47 -4.87 12.48 -1.36
N GLU A 48 -3.77 13.14 -1.00
CA GLU A 48 -3.03 14.00 -1.91
C GLU A 48 -2.62 13.28 -3.21
N PRO A 49 -2.59 13.99 -4.36
CA PRO A 49 -2.30 13.37 -5.66
C PRO A 49 -0.99 12.58 -5.70
N TYR A 50 0.05 13.06 -5.01
CA TYR A 50 1.33 12.36 -4.91
C TYR A 50 1.17 11.00 -4.22
N LYS A 51 0.53 10.94 -3.04
CA LYS A 51 0.29 9.69 -2.30
C LYS A 51 -0.62 8.76 -3.08
N ARG A 52 -1.60 9.28 -3.83
CA ARG A 52 -2.43 8.46 -4.73
C ARG A 52 -1.60 7.76 -5.80
N ASN A 53 -0.64 8.46 -6.41
CA ASN A 53 0.27 7.87 -7.38
C ASN A 53 1.16 6.80 -6.73
N VAL A 54 1.73 7.08 -5.56
CA VAL A 54 2.54 6.10 -4.82
C VAL A 54 1.72 4.86 -4.42
N LEU A 55 0.45 5.02 -4.04
CA LEU A 55 -0.43 3.89 -3.73
C LEU A 55 -0.74 3.07 -4.99
N ALA A 56 -0.88 3.70 -6.16
CA ALA A 56 -1.01 2.98 -7.43
C ALA A 56 0.24 2.17 -7.81
N GLU A 57 1.42 2.74 -7.57
CA GLU A 57 2.70 2.04 -7.73
C GLU A 57 2.77 0.82 -6.79
N LEU A 58 2.43 1.01 -5.51
CA LEU A 58 2.37 -0.07 -4.52
C LEU A 58 1.46 -1.21 -5.00
N VAL A 59 0.23 -0.91 -5.45
CA VAL A 59 -0.71 -1.92 -5.96
C VAL A 59 -0.10 -2.70 -7.13
N SER A 60 0.59 -2.01 -8.04
CA SER A 60 1.25 -2.62 -9.19
C SER A 60 2.37 -3.55 -8.77
N TYR A 61 3.24 -3.12 -7.84
CA TYR A 61 4.32 -3.96 -7.31
C TYR A 61 3.81 -5.16 -6.53
N VAL A 62 2.79 -4.99 -5.70
CA VAL A 62 2.16 -6.09 -4.96
C VAL A 62 1.54 -7.11 -5.90
N SER A 63 0.88 -6.66 -6.97
CA SER A 63 0.32 -7.53 -8.01
C SER A 63 1.42 -8.33 -8.71
N ALA A 64 2.54 -7.69 -9.06
CA ALA A 64 3.69 -8.34 -9.68
C ALA A 64 4.39 -9.33 -8.73
N ALA A 65 4.46 -9.02 -7.43
CA ALA A 65 5.05 -9.85 -6.38
C ALA A 65 4.20 -11.07 -5.99
N SER A 66 2.93 -11.10 -6.41
CA SER A 66 1.96 -12.09 -5.94
C SER A 66 2.24 -13.49 -6.50
N GLY A 67 2.22 -14.49 -5.60
CA GLY A 67 2.49 -15.89 -5.93
C GLY A 67 3.98 -16.25 -6.00
N ARG A 68 4.31 -17.20 -6.90
CA ARG A 68 5.69 -17.66 -7.13
C ARG A 68 6.32 -16.85 -8.25
N VAL A 69 7.26 -15.98 -7.89
CA VAL A 69 7.95 -15.05 -8.79
C VAL A 69 9.45 -15.24 -8.58
N SER A 70 10.24 -15.26 -9.65
CA SER A 70 11.71 -15.41 -9.61
C SER A 70 12.38 -14.26 -8.85
N ASP A 71 11.93 -13.04 -9.08
CA ASP A 71 12.57 -11.81 -8.56
C ASP A 71 11.86 -11.26 -7.33
N LYS A 72 11.46 -12.15 -6.41
CA LYS A 72 10.61 -11.78 -5.28
C LYS A 72 11.23 -10.71 -4.37
N GLU A 73 12.54 -10.78 -4.15
CA GLU A 73 13.29 -9.79 -3.34
C GLU A 73 13.27 -8.40 -3.97
N HIS A 74 13.37 -8.30 -5.30
CA HIS A 74 13.27 -7.02 -6.01
C HIS A 74 11.91 -6.36 -5.76
N TRP A 75 10.83 -7.13 -5.88
CA TRP A 75 9.48 -6.61 -5.66
C TRP A 75 9.21 -6.25 -4.20
N ILE A 76 9.76 -7.02 -3.24
CA ILE A 76 9.71 -6.66 -1.82
C ILE A 76 10.38 -5.31 -1.58
N GLY A 77 11.55 -5.06 -2.21
CA GLY A 77 12.22 -3.78 -2.15
C GLY A 77 11.35 -2.62 -2.69
N ALA A 78 10.74 -2.80 -3.86
CA ALA A 78 9.85 -1.80 -4.46
C ALA A 78 8.60 -1.51 -3.61
N VAL A 79 8.02 -2.54 -2.98
CA VAL A 79 6.91 -2.39 -2.04
C VAL A 79 7.34 -1.61 -0.79
N ASN A 80 8.47 -1.96 -0.18
CA ASN A 80 8.96 -1.29 1.02
C ASN A 80 9.24 0.20 0.76
N GLN A 81 9.82 0.53 -0.40
CA GLN A 81 10.01 1.93 -0.80
C GLN A 81 8.70 2.69 -0.96
N SER A 82 7.68 2.04 -1.53
CA SER A 82 6.35 2.65 -1.68
C SER A 82 5.67 2.86 -0.34
N LEU A 83 5.79 1.89 0.59
CA LEU A 83 5.28 2.02 1.96
C LEU A 83 5.96 3.17 2.72
N PHE A 84 7.28 3.28 2.64
CA PHE A 84 8.01 4.41 3.25
C PHE A 84 7.51 5.76 2.75
N LYS A 85 7.28 5.90 1.44
CA LYS A 85 6.71 7.12 0.84
C LYS A 85 5.26 7.38 1.27
N LEU A 86 4.49 6.35 1.62
CA LEU A 86 3.10 6.48 2.07
C LEU A 86 2.97 6.80 3.55
N GLU A 87 3.96 6.45 4.36
CA GLU A 87 3.97 6.67 5.81
C GLU A 87 3.55 8.11 6.15
N PRO A 88 2.59 8.30 7.08
CA PRO A 88 2.22 9.61 7.59
C PRO A 88 3.42 10.28 8.27
N SER A 89 3.55 11.61 8.18
CA SER A 89 4.60 12.31 8.92
C SER A 89 4.39 12.15 10.43
N SER A 90 5.46 11.96 11.19
CA SER A 90 5.44 11.73 12.65
C SER A 90 4.84 12.86 13.50
N GLU A 91 4.40 13.97 12.89
CA GLU A 91 3.73 15.08 13.57
C GLU A 91 2.28 14.73 13.97
N ASP A 92 1.66 13.69 13.40
CA ASP A 92 0.28 13.27 13.70
C ASP A 92 0.14 12.31 14.90
N ILE A 93 1.24 11.97 15.60
CA ILE A 93 1.24 11.11 16.80
C ILE A 93 0.90 11.93 18.07
N GLY A 94 0.68 13.24 17.95
CA GLY A 94 0.49 14.17 19.06
C GLY A 94 -0.91 14.25 19.69
N GLU A 95 -1.94 13.62 19.13
CA GLU A 95 -3.32 13.71 19.65
C GLU A 95 -3.87 12.38 20.21
N MET A 96 -3.03 11.57 20.86
CA MET A 96 -3.52 10.41 21.63
C MET A 96 -2.83 10.26 22.99
N ILE A 97 -2.81 11.31 23.82
CA ILE A 97 -2.75 11.21 25.29
C ILE A 97 -3.56 12.34 25.92
#